data_AF-A0A8T0HWW1-F1
#
_entry.id   AF-A0A8T0HWW1-F1
#
_cell.length_a   1.000
_cell.length_b   1.000
_cell.length_c   1.000
_cell.angle_alpha   90.00
_cell.angle_beta   90.00
_cell.angle_gamma   90.00
#
_symmetry.space_group_name_H-M   'P 1'
#
loop_
_entity.id
_entity.type
_entity.pdbx_description
1 polymer ?
#
loop_
_entity_poly.entity_id
_entity_poly.type
_entity_poly.pdbx_seq_one_letter_code
_entity_poly.pdbx_strand_id
1 'polypeptide(L)'
;MVGASRCINLTTFAQVGVIHYEIPNDPETFVHRSGRTGRAGKEGTAILMYSDRQTRTMRLIERDVGCKFTRIGAPRVEDVLKASSESATAVIKRVHRELAEVFM
;
A
#
# COMPACT_ATOMS: atom_id res chain seq x y z
N MET A 1 6.35 -26.09 9.19
CA MET A 1 6.16 -24.84 9.96
C MET A 1 5.70 -23.75 8.99
N VAL A 2 4.38 -23.65 8.74
CA VAL A 2 3.83 -22.59 7.90
C VAL A 2 3.44 -21.46 8.84
N GLY A 3 4.38 -20.52 9.03
CA GLY A 3 4.18 -19.35 9.88
C GLY A 3 3.02 -18.52 9.37
N ALA A 4 2.05 -18.28 10.25
CA ALA A 4 0.79 -17.60 10.00
C ALA A 4 0.94 -16.28 9.21
N SER A 5 0.84 -16.33 7.89
CA SER A 5 0.52 -15.17 7.06
C SER A 5 -1.00 -15.14 6.92
N ARG A 6 -1.67 -14.61 7.96
CA ARG A 6 -3.10 -14.29 7.86
C ARG A 6 -3.23 -13.22 6.78
N CYS A 7 -4.14 -13.45 5.84
CA CYS A 7 -4.38 -12.62 4.66
C CYS A 7 -4.15 -11.13 4.94
N ILE A 8 -3.16 -10.54 4.28
CA ILE A 8 -2.93 -9.09 4.28
C ILE A 8 -4.18 -8.45 3.67
N ASN A 9 -4.99 -7.79 4.50
CA ASN A 9 -6.19 -7.11 4.07
C ASN A 9 -5.77 -5.89 3.24
N LEU A 10 -6.13 -5.87 1.96
CA LEU A 10 -5.79 -4.79 1.04
C LEU A 10 -6.74 -3.62 1.28
N THR A 11 -6.55 -2.91 2.40
CA THR A 11 -7.31 -1.70 2.71
C THR A 11 -6.37 -0.55 3.10
N THR A 12 -6.55 0.55 2.37
CA THR A 12 -6.23 1.96 2.55
C THR A 12 -5.24 2.40 3.66
N PHE A 13 -4.17 3.07 3.18
CA PHE A 13 -3.28 4.07 3.77
C PHE A 13 -2.85 3.96 5.25
N ALA A 14 -1.52 3.90 5.39
CA ALA A 14 -0.69 4.35 6.53
C ALA A 14 -0.19 3.27 7.51
N GLN A 15 0.75 2.42 7.06
CA GLN A 15 1.97 1.99 7.78
C GLN A 15 2.76 1.01 6.90
N VAL A 16 4.06 1.29 6.64
CA VAL A 16 5.02 0.51 5.80
C VAL A 16 4.35 -0.54 4.90
N GLY A 17 3.79 -0.06 3.79
CA GLY A 17 3.16 -0.90 2.79
C GLY A 17 4.18 -1.47 1.81
N VAL A 18 3.94 -2.69 1.32
CA VAL A 18 4.69 -3.25 0.19
C VAL A 18 3.92 -2.94 -1.09
N ILE A 19 4.55 -2.24 -2.04
CA ILE A 19 3.95 -1.96 -3.35
C ILE A 19 4.65 -2.83 -4.39
N HIS A 20 3.88 -3.71 -5.03
CA HIS A 20 4.31 -4.49 -6.18
C HIS A 20 3.99 -3.67 -7.43
N TYR A 21 4.99 -2.96 -7.95
CA TYR A 21 4.87 -2.15 -9.16
C TYR A 21 4.60 -2.99 -10.41
N GLU A 22 5.17 -4.18 -10.46
CA GLU A 22 4.87 -5.21 -11.45
C GLU A 22 4.34 -6.46 -10.77
N ILE A 23 3.49 -7.18 -11.49
CA ILE A 23 2.97 -8.45 -11.00
C ILE A 23 4.08 -9.49 -10.89
N PRO A 24 4.23 -10.17 -9.74
CA PRO A 24 5.10 -11.33 -9.64
C PRO A 24 4.68 -12.42 -10.64
N ASN A 25 5.64 -13.16 -11.18
CA ASN A 25 5.35 -14.25 -12.11
C ASN A 25 4.81 -15.49 -11.40
N ASP A 26 5.08 -15.62 -10.10
CA ASP A 26 4.72 -16.76 -9.26
C ASP A 26 4.19 -16.31 -7.88
N PRO A 27 3.36 -17.15 -7.21
CA PRO A 27 2.80 -16.83 -5.90
C PRO A 27 3.82 -16.77 -4.76
N GLU A 28 4.89 -17.55 -4.84
CA GLU A 28 5.92 -17.63 -3.78
C GLU A 28 6.67 -16.30 -3.67
N THR A 29 7.04 -15.71 -4.80
CA THR A 29 7.61 -14.37 -4.89
C THR A 29 6.67 -13.31 -4.32
N PHE A 30 5.36 -13.42 -4.57
CA PHE A 30 4.37 -12.51 -3.97
C PHE A 30 4.39 -12.58 -2.44
N VAL A 31 4.38 -13.79 -1.87
CA VAL A 31 4.41 -14.01 -0.41
C VAL A 31 5.72 -13.50 0.20
N HIS A 32 6.87 -13.82 -0.38
CA HIS A 32 8.18 -13.38 0.13
C HIS A 32 8.36 -11.87 0.16
N ARG A 33 7.85 -11.16 -0.86
CA ARG A 33 7.87 -9.69 -0.92
C ARG A 33 6.86 -9.08 0.04
N SER A 34 5.64 -9.61 0.07
CA SER A 34 4.57 -9.12 0.95
C SER A 34 4.87 -9.35 2.43
N GLY A 35 5.68 -10.36 2.77
CA GLY A 35 6.16 -10.62 4.13
C GLY A 35 7.04 -9.52 4.74
N ARG A 36 7.27 -8.39 4.05
CA ARG A 36 7.97 -7.21 4.58
C ARG A 36 7.06 -6.22 5.30
N THR A 37 5.74 -6.34 5.13
CA THR A 37 4.73 -5.59 5.91
C THR A 37 4.17 -6.44 7.08
N GLY A 38 3.35 -5.86 7.95
CA GLY A 38 2.67 -6.59 9.03
C GLY A 38 3.59 -7.06 10.16
N ARG A 39 4.35 -6.13 10.77
CA ARG A 39 5.30 -6.44 11.85
C ARG A 39 4.64 -6.52 13.23
N ALA A 40 5.22 -7.31 14.14
CA ALA A 40 4.83 -7.39 15.55
C ALA A 40 3.34 -7.69 15.79
N GLY A 41 2.74 -8.56 14.95
CA GLY A 41 1.34 -8.93 15.05
C GLY A 41 0.35 -7.85 14.59
N LYS A 42 0.84 -6.74 14.04
CA LYS A 42 -0.01 -5.71 13.43
C LYS A 42 -0.35 -6.09 11.99
N GLU A 43 -1.49 -5.60 11.52
CA GLU A 43 -1.88 -5.73 10.12
C GLU A 43 -0.88 -4.97 9.22
N GLY A 44 -0.59 -5.55 8.07
CA GLY A 44 0.22 -4.94 7.03
C GLY A 44 -0.61 -4.66 5.80
N THR A 45 -0.17 -3.72 4.97
CA THR A 45 -0.81 -3.40 3.68
C THR A 45 0.12 -3.80 2.54
N ALA A 46 -0.39 -4.57 1.58
CA ALA A 46 0.26 -4.78 0.30
C ALA A 46 -0.58 -4.10 -0.80
N ILE A 47 0.03 -3.66 -1.89
CA ILE A 47 -0.67 -3.12 -3.06
C ILE A 47 -0.06 -3.79 -4.29
N LEU A 48 -0.90 -4.34 -5.16
CA LEU A 48 -0.49 -4.98 -6.40
C LEU A 48 -0.99 -4.18 -7.60
N MET A 49 -0.06 -3.64 -8.37
CA MET A 49 -0.36 -3.02 -9.67
C MET A 49 -0.31 -4.09 -10.76
N TYR A 50 -1.32 -4.11 -11.61
CA TYR A 50 -1.40 -5.05 -12.74
C TYR A 50 -2.13 -4.40 -13.92
N SER A 51 -1.80 -4.84 -15.13
CA SER A 51 -2.51 -4.47 -16.36
C SER A 51 -3.56 -5.52 -16.74
N ASP A 52 -4.50 -5.18 -17.62
CA ASP A 52 -5.55 -6.12 -18.06
C ASP A 52 -4.99 -7.44 -18.61
N ARG A 53 -3.85 -7.38 -19.32
CA ARG A 53 -3.14 -8.54 -19.86
C ARG A 53 -2.64 -9.50 -18.77
N GLN A 54 -2.43 -9.00 -17.56
CA GLN A 54 -1.91 -9.74 -16.40
C GLN A 54 -3.02 -10.25 -15.48
N THR A 55 -4.29 -10.06 -15.83
CA THR A 55 -5.45 -10.52 -15.02
C THR A 55 -5.40 -12.01 -14.71
N ARG A 56 -4.91 -12.84 -15.65
CA ARG A 56 -4.79 -14.29 -15.44
C ARG A 56 -3.77 -14.62 -14.35
N THR A 57 -2.59 -14.00 -14.41
CA THR A 57 -1.53 -14.15 -13.40
C THR A 57 -2.00 -13.67 -12.04
N MET A 58 -2.71 -12.55 -11.98
CA MET A 58 -3.27 -12.03 -10.72
C MET A 58 -4.23 -13.03 -10.06
N ARG A 59 -5.13 -13.64 -10.85
CA ARG A 59 -6.05 -14.66 -10.34
C ARG A 59 -5.36 -15.95 -9.89
N LEU A 60 -4.22 -16.30 -10.51
CA LEU A 60 -3.42 -17.44 -10.06
C LEU A 60 -2.81 -17.16 -8.68
N ILE A 61 -2.20 -15.98 -8.50
CA ILE A 61 -1.67 -15.55 -7.21
C ILE A 61 -2.78 -15.51 -6.15
N GLU A 62 -3.94 -14.91 -6.47
CA GLU A 62 -5.09 -14.84 -5.57
C GLU A 62 -5.55 -16.24 -5.11
N ARG A 63 -5.61 -17.20 -6.04
CA ARG A 63 -5.99 -18.58 -5.76
C ARG A 63 -4.95 -19.32 -4.90
N ASP A 64 -3.68 -19.24 -5.28
CA ASP A 64 -2.61 -20.03 -4.68
C ASP A 64 -2.22 -19.51 -3.30
N VAL A 65 -2.28 -18.18 -3.10
CA VAL A 65 -2.10 -17.56 -1.79
C VAL A 65 -3.34 -17.77 -0.91
N GLY A 66 -4.50 -18.04 -1.51
CA GLY A 66 -5.76 -18.28 -0.80
C GLY A 66 -6.37 -17.03 -0.15
N CYS A 67 -6.02 -15.84 -0.66
CA CYS A 67 -6.54 -14.57 -0.18
C CYS A 67 -7.29 -13.85 -1.30
N LYS A 68 -8.40 -13.18 -0.98
CA LYS A 68 -9.12 -12.36 -1.96
C LYS A 68 -8.53 -10.96 -2.03
N PHE A 69 -8.32 -10.46 -3.23
CA PHE A 69 -7.82 -9.10 -3.43
C PHE A 69 -8.97 -8.10 -3.59
N THR A 70 -8.93 -7.02 -2.80
CA THR A 70 -9.82 -5.87 -3.00
C THR A 70 -9.35 -5.08 -4.21
N ARG A 71 -10.19 -4.96 -5.23
CA ARG A 71 -9.90 -4.12 -6.40
C ARG A 71 -10.21 -2.68 -6.08
N ILE A 72 -9.21 -1.82 -6.22
CA ILE A 72 -9.32 -0.39 -6.01
C ILE A 72 -8.89 0.27 -7.32
N GLY A 73 -9.67 1.25 -7.78
CA GLY A 73 -9.30 2.05 -8.93
C GLY A 73 -8.11 2.97 -8.63
N ALA A 74 -7.53 3.55 -9.67
CA ALA A 74 -6.57 4.63 -9.48
C ALA A 74 -7.21 5.79 -8.69
N PRO A 75 -6.45 6.47 -7.82
CA PRO A 75 -6.96 7.63 -7.09
C PRO A 75 -7.40 8.71 -8.08
N ARG A 76 -8.47 9.43 -7.74
CA ARG A 76 -8.95 10.53 -8.57
C ARG A 76 -8.10 11.78 -8.34
N VAL A 77 -8.22 12.75 -9.24
CA VAL A 77 -7.50 14.02 -9.13
C VAL A 77 -7.84 14.73 -7.81
N GLU A 78 -9.11 14.68 -7.41
CA GLU A 78 -9.59 15.27 -6.17
C GLU A 78 -8.94 14.62 -4.93
N ASP A 79 -8.76 13.30 -4.95
CA ASP A 79 -8.12 12.56 -3.85
C ASP A 79 -6.64 12.97 -3.70
N VAL A 80 -5.95 13.15 -4.84
CA VAL A 80 -4.55 13.57 -4.88
C VAL A 80 -4.41 15.01 -4.37
N LEU A 81 -5.27 15.92 -4.80
CA LEU A 81 -5.26 17.32 -4.36
C LEU A 81 -5.51 17.45 -2.86
N LYS A 82 -6.48 16.68 -2.35
CA LYS A 82 -6.78 16.63 -0.92
C LYS A 82 -5.58 16.12 -0.12
N ALA A 83 -5.01 14.97 -0.49
CA ALA A 83 -3.86 14.39 0.18
C ALA A 83 -2.63 15.31 0.15
N SER A 84 -2.41 16.01 -0.96
CA SER A 84 -1.33 17.00 -1.12
C SER A 84 -1.52 18.19 -0.17
N SER A 85 -2.73 18.74 -0.10
CA SER A 85 -3.07 19.87 0.78
C SER A 85 -2.92 19.52 2.27
N GLU A 86 -3.37 18.32 2.65
CA GLU A 86 -3.22 17.79 4.01
C GLU A 86 -1.73 17.61 4.37
N SER A 87 -0.94 17.07 3.44
CA SER A 87 0.50 16.90 3.61
C SER A 87 1.21 18.24 3.77
N ALA A 88 0.89 19.24 2.94
CA ALA A 88 1.44 20.58 3.04
C ALA A 88 1.12 21.23 4.39
N THR A 89 -0.13 21.11 4.86
CA THR A 89 -0.55 21.61 6.17
C THR A 89 0.22 20.94 7.31
N ALA A 90 0.43 19.63 7.24
CA ALA A 90 1.20 18.90 8.24
C ALA A 90 2.68 19.34 8.29
N VAL A 91 3.26 19.71 7.15
CA VAL A 91 4.62 20.26 7.09
C VAL A 91 4.67 21.65 7.71
N ILE A 92 3.73 22.53 7.37
CA ILE A 92 3.68 23.90 7.90
C ILE A 92 3.52 23.90 9.43
N LYS A 93 2.69 23.01 9.99
CA LYS A 93 2.52 22.88 11.45
C LYS A 93 3.79 22.47 12.20
N ARG A 94 4.82 21.97 11.52
CA ARG A 94 6.10 21.60 12.12
C ARG A 94 7.10 22.75 12.15
N VAL A 95 6.81 23.87 11.48
CA VAL A 95 7.69 25.04 11.47
C VAL A 95 7.68 25.68 12.86
N HIS A 96 8.87 25.99 13.39
CA HIS A 96 9.03 26.64 14.68
C HIS A 96 8.37 28.02 14.66
N ARG A 97 7.67 28.37 15.74
CA ARG A 97 6.79 29.56 15.80
C ARG A 97 7.52 30.87 15.47
N GLU A 98 8.79 30.97 15.87
CA GLU A 98 9.64 32.15 15.59
C GLU A 98 9.96 32.34 14.10
N LEU A 99 10.04 31.26 13.32
CA LEU A 99 10.28 31.37 11.88
C LEU A 99 9.00 31.76 11.13
N ALA A 100 7.82 31.46 11.68
CA ALA A 100 6.55 31.84 11.06
C ALA A 100 6.36 33.36 11.02
N GLU A 101 6.91 34.09 11.98
CA GLU A 101 6.88 35.57 12.02
C GLU A 101 7.82 36.23 11.01
N VAL A 102 8.82 35.51 10.49
CA VAL A 102 9.79 36.05 9.52
C VAL A 102 9.27 35.95 8.07
N PHE A 103 8.32 35.04 7.82
CA PHE A 103 7.78 34.75 6.49
C PHE A 103 6.32 35.21 6.27
N MET A 104 5.64 35.74 7.29
CA MET A 104 4.34 36.43 7.19
C MET A 104 4.51 37.94 7.36
#